data_AF-A0A3N5J6D3-F1
#
_entry.id   AF-A0A3N5J6D3-F1
#
_cell.length_a   1.000
_cell.length_b   1.000
_cell.length_c   1.000
_cell.angle_alpha   90.00
_cell.angle_beta   90.00
_cell.angle_gamma   90.00
#
_symmetry.space_group_name_H-M   'P 1'
#
loop_
_entity.id
_entity.type
_entity.pdbx_description
1 polymer ?
#
loop_
_entity_poly.entity_id
_entity_poly.type
_entity_poly.pdbx_seq_one_letter_code
_entity_poly.pdbx_strand_id
1 'polypeptide(L)'
;MKISYLIPGDVFGRVLVVLNRETGRRDTLTNHVLNYTWLGDSETLALEVGGDGPREVFTVNLMGDTARSLALGSFPAGFPQGQEVVFTGLVGDRLDGLFVCSPGQTPTRISNLGTRAAPAGMNRILAQDSTGLIEIVR
;
A
#
# COMPACT_ATOMS: atom_id res chain seq x y z
N MET A 1 11.25 3.43 17.52
CA MET A 1 10.94 2.38 16.51
C MET A 1 9.45 2.04 16.56
N LYS A 2 8.76 2.06 15.41
CA LYS A 2 7.35 1.65 15.27
C LYS A 2 7.27 0.24 14.66
N ILE A 3 6.30 -0.56 15.09
CA ILE A 3 5.93 -1.84 14.45
C ILE A 3 4.46 -1.71 14.07
N SER A 4 4.07 -2.23 12.91
CA SER A 4 2.66 -2.41 12.55
C SER A 4 2.30 -3.88 12.44
N TYR A 5 1.07 -4.20 12.82
CA TYR A 5 0.52 -5.54 12.69
C TYR A 5 -1.00 -5.47 12.52
N LEU A 6 -1.55 -6.51 11.91
CA LEU A 6 -2.98 -6.67 11.77
C LEU A 6 -3.53 -7.52 12.92
N ILE A 7 -4.66 -7.11 13.47
CA ILE A 7 -5.48 -7.93 14.36
C ILE A 7 -6.80 -8.29 13.67
N PRO A 8 -7.48 -9.38 14.08
CA PRO A 8 -8.83 -9.67 13.61
C PRO A 8 -9.73 -8.46 13.77
N GLY A 9 -10.40 -8.06 12.68
CA GLY A 9 -11.44 -7.04 12.70
C GLY A 9 -12.82 -7.67 12.64
N ASP A 10 -13.74 -7.02 11.95
CA ASP A 10 -15.03 -7.61 11.60
C ASP A 10 -14.91 -8.57 10.41
N VAL A 11 -16.06 -9.07 9.93
CA VAL A 11 -16.11 -10.03 8.81
C VAL A 11 -15.55 -9.48 7.49
N PHE A 12 -15.36 -8.17 7.37
CA PHE A 12 -14.95 -7.51 6.13
C PHE A 12 -13.48 -7.12 6.11
N GLY A 13 -12.74 -7.26 7.22
CA GLY A 13 -11.29 -7.09 7.16
C GLY A 13 -10.58 -7.08 8.50
N ARG A 14 -9.34 -6.61 8.47
CA ARG A 14 -8.47 -6.55 9.64
C ARG A 14 -8.30 -5.12 10.12
N VAL A 15 -7.98 -4.99 11.40
CA VAL A 15 -7.65 -3.69 12.00
C VAL A 15 -6.14 -3.53 12.00
N LEU A 16 -5.67 -2.41 11.46
CA LEU A 16 -4.25 -2.08 11.49
C LEU A 16 -3.90 -1.35 12.78
N VAL A 17 -2.95 -1.92 13.52
CA VAL A 17 -2.41 -1.37 14.76
C VAL A 17 -0.96 -1.00 14.56
N VAL A 18 -0.58 0.20 15.03
CA VAL A 18 0.81 0.63 15.15
C VAL A 18 1.21 0.71 16.61
N LEU A 19 2.28 0.00 16.96
CA LEU A 19 2.92 0.03 18.26
C LEU A 19 4.18 0.89 18.21
N ASN A 20 4.22 1.93 19.01
CA ASN A 20 5.47 2.61 19.34
C ASN A 20 6.20 1.79 20.42
N ARG A 21 7.38 1.23 20.08
CA ARG A 21 8.14 0.37 21.01
C ARG A 21 8.80 1.13 22.15
N GLU A 22 9.06 2.42 21.98
CA GLU A 22 9.75 3.23 22.99
C GLU A 22 8.78 3.65 24.09
N THR A 23 7.56 4.02 23.71
CA THR A 23 6.54 4.47 24.66
C THR A 23 5.57 3.38 25.07
N GLY A 24 5.52 2.26 24.35
CA GLY A 24 4.51 1.20 24.51
C GLY A 24 3.12 1.58 23.98
N ARG A 25 2.93 2.79 23.45
CA ARG A 25 1.65 3.28 22.94
C ARG A 25 1.20 2.47 21.71
N ARG A 26 -0.09 2.12 21.68
CA ARG A 26 -0.75 1.45 20.55
C ARG A 26 -1.82 2.35 19.96
N ASP A 27 -1.75 2.59 18.66
CA ASP A 27 -2.74 3.36 17.92
C ASP A 27 -3.43 2.46 16.89
N THR A 28 -4.76 2.44 16.94
CA THR A 28 -5.61 1.81 15.92
C THR A 28 -5.83 2.81 14.81
N LEU A 29 -5.40 2.49 13.59
CA LEU A 29 -5.48 3.42 12.46
C LEU A 29 -6.79 3.33 11.70
N THR A 30 -7.18 2.13 11.31
CA THR A 30 -8.37 1.92 10.48
C THR A 30 -8.82 0.45 10.52
N ASN A 31 -10.10 0.23 10.26
CA ASN A 31 -10.69 -1.08 10.03
C ASN A 31 -10.64 -1.43 8.53
N HIS A 32 -11.01 -2.67 8.16
CA HIS A 32 -11.12 -3.09 6.76
C HIS A 32 -9.81 -3.08 5.95
N VAL A 33 -8.66 -3.23 6.60
CA VAL A 33 -7.36 -3.32 5.91
C VAL A 33 -7.15 -4.73 5.39
N LEU A 34 -6.87 -4.85 4.09
CA LEU A 34 -6.57 -6.11 3.41
C LEU A 34 -5.06 -6.32 3.27
N ASN A 35 -4.33 -5.28 2.84
CA ASN A 35 -2.88 -5.27 2.67
C ASN A 35 -2.31 -3.91 3.08
N TYR A 36 -1.04 -3.86 3.46
CA TYR A 36 -0.35 -2.59 3.76
C TYR A 36 1.16 -2.70 3.56
N THR A 37 1.81 -1.54 3.46
CA THR A 37 3.27 -1.41 3.37
C THR A 37 3.74 -0.07 3.93
N TRP A 38 4.94 -0.04 4.51
CA TRP A 38 5.56 1.20 4.96
C TRP A 38 6.20 1.94 3.80
N LEU A 39 6.15 3.27 3.85
CA LEU A 39 6.97 4.12 3.00
C LEU A 39 8.26 4.51 3.73
N GLY A 40 9.22 5.07 3.00
CA GLY A 40 10.58 5.28 3.50
C GLY A 40 10.71 6.32 4.62
N ASP A 41 9.67 7.10 4.91
CA ASP A 41 9.67 8.10 5.98
C ASP A 41 9.41 7.52 7.39
N SER A 42 9.14 6.22 7.52
CA SER A 42 8.79 5.55 8.80
C SER A 42 7.55 6.12 9.51
N GLU A 43 6.77 6.94 8.81
CA GLU A 43 5.60 7.64 9.33
C GLU A 43 4.39 7.54 8.42
N THR A 44 4.58 7.06 7.19
CA THR A 44 3.52 6.88 6.22
C THR A 44 3.36 5.40 5.87
N LEU A 45 2.10 4.98 5.79
CA LEU A 45 1.70 3.65 5.34
C LEU A 45 0.85 3.79 4.09
N ALA A 46 1.08 2.93 3.09
CA ALA A 46 0.13 2.69 2.03
C ALA A 46 -0.74 1.48 2.39
N LEU A 47 -2.06 1.63 2.23
CA LEU A 47 -3.07 0.67 2.65
C LEU A 47 -3.95 0.28 1.47
N GLU A 48 -4.28 -0.99 1.37
CA GLU A 48 -5.46 -1.46 0.64
C GLU A 48 -6.60 -1.59 1.64
N VAL A 49 -7.61 -0.75 1.48
CA VAL A 49 -8.85 -0.82 2.26
C VAL A 49 -9.92 -1.45 1.38
N GLY A 50 -10.64 -2.42 1.94
CA GLY A 50 -11.70 -3.11 1.22
C GLY A 50 -12.76 -3.66 2.16
N GLY A 51 -14.01 -3.66 1.70
CA GLY A 51 -15.18 -4.20 2.38
C GLY A 51 -16.19 -4.66 1.34
N ASP A 52 -17.45 -4.24 1.45
CA ASP A 52 -18.49 -4.52 0.44
C ASP A 52 -18.30 -3.72 -0.87
N GLY A 53 -17.41 -2.72 -0.88
CA GLY A 53 -17.15 -1.84 -2.01
C GLY A 53 -15.90 -2.18 -2.84
N PRO A 54 -15.61 -1.40 -3.90
CA PRO A 54 -14.38 -1.55 -4.66
C PRO A 54 -13.16 -1.28 -3.76
N ARG A 55 -12.08 -2.03 -4.01
CA ARG A 55 -10.84 -1.90 -3.25
C ARG A 55 -10.12 -0.62 -3.67
N GLU A 56 -9.59 0.07 -2.69
CA GLU A 56 -8.93 1.36 -2.89
C GLU A 56 -7.61 1.43 -2.12
N VAL A 57 -6.63 2.04 -2.76
CA VAL A 57 -5.30 2.25 -2.20
C VAL A 57 -5.23 3.65 -1.61
N PHE A 58 -4.87 3.74 -0.34
CA PHE A 58 -4.70 4.99 0.41
C PHE A 58 -3.29 5.13 0.94
N THR A 59 -2.89 6.36 1.25
CA THR A 59 -1.76 6.62 2.16
C THR A 59 -2.23 7.31 3.42
N VAL A 60 -1.76 6.86 4.56
CA VAL A 60 -2.03 7.46 5.87
C VAL A 60 -0.71 7.87 6.53
N ASN A 61 -0.66 9.11 7.00
CA ASN A 61 0.46 9.61 7.81
C ASN A 61 0.11 9.50 9.30
N LEU A 62 1.04 8.95 10.09
CA LEU A 62 0.84 8.65 11.51
C LEU A 62 0.96 9.87 12.44
N MET A 63 1.42 11.01 11.93
CA MET A 63 1.64 12.25 12.71
C MET A 63 0.43 13.19 12.68
N GLY A 64 -0.69 12.76 12.10
CA GLY A 64 -1.97 13.47 12.20
C GLY A 64 -2.48 14.07 10.89
N ASP A 65 -1.92 13.69 9.75
CA ASP A 65 -2.45 14.08 8.44
C ASP A 65 -3.54 13.10 7.97
N THR A 66 -4.55 13.61 7.27
CA THR A 66 -5.68 12.85 6.75
C THR A 66 -5.24 11.77 5.76
N ALA A 67 -5.92 10.62 5.79
CA ALA A 67 -5.76 9.59 4.76
C ALA A 67 -6.04 10.18 3.37
N ARG A 68 -5.19 9.89 2.40
CA ARG A 68 -5.31 10.33 1.01
C ARG A 68 -5.54 9.15 0.11
N SER A 69 -6.63 9.16 -0.65
CA SER A 69 -6.85 8.18 -1.71
C SER A 69 -5.81 8.37 -2.82
N LEU A 70 -5.27 7.26 -3.32
CA LEU A 70 -4.42 7.23 -4.51
C LEU A 70 -5.22 6.81 -5.74
N ALA A 71 -5.92 5.68 -5.66
CA ALA A 71 -6.72 5.10 -6.74
C ALA A 71 -7.46 3.85 -6.28
N LEU A 72 -8.47 3.44 -7.06
CA LEU A 72 -8.98 2.08 -7.02
C LEU A 72 -7.87 1.08 -7.37
N GLY A 73 -7.66 0.10 -6.52
CA GLY A 73 -6.53 -0.82 -6.66
C GLY A 73 -6.32 -1.76 -5.48
N SER A 74 -5.23 -2.52 -5.54
CA SER A 74 -4.86 -3.53 -4.56
C SER A 74 -3.34 -3.74 -4.52
N PHE A 75 -2.88 -4.44 -3.47
CA PHE A 75 -1.51 -4.87 -3.26
C PHE A 75 -0.47 -3.73 -3.32
N PRO A 76 -0.57 -2.72 -2.43
CA PRO A 76 0.43 -1.67 -2.36
C PRO A 76 1.79 -2.23 -1.94
N ALA A 77 2.84 -1.77 -2.61
CA ALA A 77 4.24 -2.00 -2.31
C ALA A 77 4.97 -0.66 -2.27
N GLY A 78 5.51 -0.29 -1.12
CA GLY A 78 6.26 0.95 -0.93
C GLY A 78 7.72 0.75 -1.28
N PHE A 79 8.35 1.80 -1.80
CA PHE A 79 9.81 1.84 -1.86
C PHE A 79 10.38 2.16 -0.47
N PRO A 80 11.28 1.33 0.10
CA PRO A 80 11.81 1.56 1.45
C PRO A 80 12.58 2.87 1.64
N GLN A 81 13.05 3.53 0.57
CA GLN A 81 13.69 4.85 0.64
C GLN A 81 12.86 5.98 0.00
N GLY A 82 11.61 5.71 -0.40
CA GLY A 82 10.79 6.67 -1.14
C GLY A 82 9.38 6.81 -0.58
N GLN A 83 8.65 7.79 -1.12
CA GLN A 83 7.21 7.95 -0.88
C GLN A 83 6.36 7.32 -2.00
N GLU A 84 6.99 6.68 -2.96
CA GLU A 84 6.26 5.99 -4.02
C GLU A 84 5.66 4.67 -3.57
N VAL A 85 4.49 4.41 -4.13
CA VAL A 85 3.74 3.18 -3.99
C VAL A 85 3.55 2.59 -5.37
N VAL A 86 3.94 1.33 -5.52
CA VAL A 86 3.52 0.49 -6.65
C VAL A 86 2.29 -0.29 -6.23
N PHE A 87 1.27 -0.35 -7.08
CA PHE A 87 0.05 -1.09 -6.80
C PHE A 87 -0.58 -1.62 -8.08
N THR A 88 -1.46 -2.60 -7.92
CA THR A 88 -2.31 -3.09 -9.02
C THR A 88 -3.55 -2.23 -9.11
N GLY A 89 -3.80 -1.60 -10.25
CA GLY A 89 -4.91 -0.67 -10.46
C GLY A 89 -5.79 -1.06 -11.64
N LEU A 90 -6.87 -0.30 -11.83
CA LEU A 90 -7.81 -0.51 -12.93
C LEU A 90 -7.25 -0.06 -14.27
N VAL A 91 -7.46 -0.88 -15.29
CA VAL A 91 -7.25 -0.57 -16.70
C VAL A 91 -8.57 -0.86 -17.40
N GLY A 92 -9.30 0.20 -17.75
CA GLY A 92 -10.71 0.05 -18.10
C GLY A 92 -11.47 -0.48 -16.88
N ASP A 93 -12.02 -1.69 -16.99
CA ASP A 93 -12.79 -2.38 -15.96
C ASP A 93 -12.03 -3.52 -15.26
N ARG A 94 -10.75 -3.73 -15.59
CA ARG A 94 -9.95 -4.85 -15.06
C ARG A 94 -8.87 -4.38 -14.09
N LEU A 95 -8.77 -5.03 -12.93
CA LEU A 95 -7.68 -4.85 -11.95
C LEU A 95 -6.42 -5.61 -12.40
N ASP A 96 -5.80 -5.17 -13.48
CA ASP A 96 -4.61 -5.82 -14.05
C ASP A 96 -3.53 -4.83 -14.50
N GLY A 97 -3.64 -3.54 -14.21
CA GLY A 97 -2.55 -2.60 -14.48
C GLY A 97 -1.58 -2.49 -13.33
N LEU A 98 -0.29 -2.42 -13.62
CA LEU A 98 0.69 -2.01 -12.60
C LEU A 98 0.88 -0.50 -12.67
N PHE A 99 0.76 0.17 -11.54
CA PHE A 99 0.88 1.62 -11.43
C PHE A 99 1.91 1.99 -10.38
N VAL A 100 2.58 3.13 -10.58
CA VAL A 100 3.39 3.81 -9.58
C VAL A 100 2.78 5.17 -9.28
N CYS A 101 2.72 5.54 -8.01
CA CYS A 101 2.18 6.83 -7.58
C CYS A 101 2.89 7.35 -6.33
N SER A 102 3.11 8.66 -6.27
CA SER A 102 3.44 9.36 -5.03
C SER A 102 2.16 10.00 -4.46
N PRO A 103 2.03 10.13 -3.12
CA PRO A 103 0.88 10.79 -2.50
C PRO A 103 0.58 12.16 -3.11
N GLY A 104 -0.68 12.36 -3.51
CA GLY A 104 -1.15 13.61 -4.11
C GLY A 104 -0.75 13.81 -5.58
N GLN A 105 -0.23 12.79 -6.26
CA GLN A 105 0.04 12.80 -7.69
C GLN A 105 -0.93 11.86 -8.43
N THR A 106 -1.00 12.00 -9.75
CA THR A 106 -1.74 11.07 -10.60
C THR A 106 -0.93 9.78 -10.78
N PRO A 107 -1.53 8.59 -10.59
CA PRO A 107 -0.85 7.33 -10.85
C PRO A 107 -0.39 7.20 -12.30
N THR A 108 0.85 6.74 -12.48
CA THR A 108 1.43 6.45 -13.80
C THR A 108 1.42 4.95 -14.03
N ARG A 109 0.88 4.50 -15.17
CA ARG A 109 0.87 3.08 -15.54
C ARG A 109 2.24 2.65 -16.03
N ILE A 110 2.74 1.53 -15.52
CA ILE A 110 4.07 1.00 -15.86
C ILE A 110 4.02 -0.39 -16.53
N SER A 111 2.93 -1.16 -16.37
CA SER A 111 2.72 -2.40 -17.13
C SER A 111 1.24 -2.73 -17.32
N ASN A 112 0.97 -3.57 -18.33
CA ASN A 112 -0.30 -4.23 -18.56
C ASN A 112 -0.18 -5.66 -18.03
N LEU A 113 -1.16 -6.11 -17.24
CA LEU A 113 -1.27 -7.46 -16.67
C LEU A 113 -0.45 -7.72 -15.39
N GLY A 114 -0.17 -6.68 -14.60
CA GLY A 114 0.43 -6.79 -13.26
C GLY A 114 -0.56 -7.38 -12.26
N THR A 115 -0.08 -8.29 -11.41
CA THR A 115 -0.93 -9.04 -10.45
C THR A 115 -0.66 -8.66 -9.00
N ARG A 116 0.62 -8.46 -8.64
CA ARG A 116 1.05 -8.09 -7.31
C ARG A 116 2.47 -7.54 -7.34
N ALA A 117 2.75 -6.61 -6.43
CA ALA A 117 4.09 -6.09 -6.17
C ALA A 117 4.50 -6.33 -4.71
N ALA A 118 5.79 -6.40 -4.45
CA ALA A 118 6.36 -6.47 -3.11
C ALA A 118 7.69 -5.71 -3.04
N PRO A 119 7.98 -5.01 -1.93
CA PRO A 119 9.29 -4.41 -1.69
C PRO A 119 10.39 -5.48 -1.71
N ALA A 120 11.53 -5.19 -2.35
CA ALA A 120 12.61 -6.14 -2.57
C ALA A 120 14.00 -5.48 -2.41
N GLY A 121 14.36 -5.15 -1.17
CA GLY A 121 15.59 -4.40 -0.88
C GLY A 121 15.37 -2.88 -0.92
N MET A 122 16.44 -2.10 -0.81
CA MET A 122 16.34 -0.68 -0.48
C MET A 122 15.61 0.17 -1.54
N ASN A 123 15.83 -0.13 -2.83
CA ASN A 123 15.33 0.68 -3.95
C ASN A 123 14.62 -0.16 -5.02
N ARG A 124 14.21 -1.38 -4.70
CA ARG A 124 13.63 -2.28 -5.70
C ARG A 124 12.27 -2.76 -5.23
N ILE A 125 11.37 -2.89 -6.19
CA ILE A 125 10.09 -3.59 -6.04
C ILE A 125 10.07 -4.69 -7.07
N LEU A 126 9.71 -5.90 -6.63
CA LEU A 126 9.45 -7.01 -7.51
C LEU A 126 7.94 -7.09 -7.75
N ALA A 127 7.56 -7.11 -9.01
CA ALA A 127 6.18 -7.30 -9.43
C ALA A 127 6.08 -8.49 -10.38
N GLN A 128 4.93 -9.15 -10.42
CA GLN A 128 4.67 -10.22 -11.37
C GLN A 128 3.59 -9.79 -12.35
N ASP A 129 3.84 -9.98 -13.64
CA ASP A 129 2.84 -9.87 -14.68
C ASP A 129 2.73 -11.16 -15.52
N SER A 130 1.86 -11.12 -16.53
CA SER A 130 1.66 -12.25 -17.46
C SER A 130 2.89 -12.63 -18.30
N THR A 131 3.89 -11.76 -18.36
CA THR A 131 5.13 -11.94 -19.13
C THR A 131 6.29 -12.39 -18.26
N GLY A 132 6.22 -12.16 -16.94
CA GLY A 132 7.19 -12.68 -15.98
C GLY A 132 7.36 -11.80 -14.74
N LEU A 133 8.56 -11.89 -14.16
CA LEU A 133 8.97 -11.03 -13.05
C LEU A 133 9.46 -9.69 -13.60
N ILE A 134 8.83 -8.61 -13.15
CA ILE A 134 9.26 -7.24 -13.38
C ILE A 134 10.03 -6.78 -12.16
N GLU A 135 11.18 -6.18 -12.39
CA GLU A 135 11.92 -5.45 -11.40
C GLU A 135 11.78 -3.95 -11.64
N ILE A 136 11.30 -3.23 -10.64
CA ILE A 136 11.19 -1.78 -10.66
C ILE A 136 12.28 -1.23 -9.75
N VAL A 137 13.18 -0.43 -10.31
CA VAL A 137 14.33 0.14 -9.60
C VAL A 137 14.23 1.67 -9.57
N ARG A 138 14.59 2.25 -8.43
CA ARG A 138 14.63 3.69 -8.16
C ARG A 138 16.07 4.17 -7.91
#